data_AF-A0A0D2N1D5-F1
#
_entry.id   AF-A0A0D2N1D5-F1
#
_cell.length_a   1.000
_cell.length_b   1.000
_cell.length_c   1.000
_cell.angle_alpha   90.00
_cell.angle_beta   90.00
_cell.angle_gamma   90.00
#
_symmetry.space_group_name_H-M   'P 1'
#
loop_
_entity.id
_entity.type
_entity.pdbx_description
1 polymer ?
#
loop_
_entity_poly.entity_id
_entity_poly.type
_entity_poly.pdbx_seq_one_letter_code
_entity_poly.pdbx_strand_id
1 'polypeptide(L)'
;MTLTPQQMCDDAFVPRIARLLASFHAVRVDLPREPRLFLTIRGWLQMAEALKFETSDPKAAAYAALDFRAIEGELEKVEAACAAAGSPVVFGHNDLLSGNLLVLQQPGFDPASPDVEGPLTVIDFEYGSYTYRGFDWGNHFNEYAGFECDYTR
;
A
#
# COMPACT_ATOMS: atom_id res chain seq x y z
N MET A 1 11.73 9.91 12.94
CA MET A 1 10.68 9.03 13.51
C MET A 1 9.72 8.69 12.39
N THR A 2 9.12 7.50 12.41
CA THR A 2 8.05 7.16 11.46
C THR A 2 6.72 7.69 11.99
N LEU A 3 5.70 7.77 11.12
CA LEU A 3 4.36 8.15 11.52
C LEU A 3 3.65 6.98 12.23
N THR A 4 2.61 7.32 12.99
CA THR A 4 1.57 6.39 13.44
C THR A 4 0.37 6.44 12.49
N PRO A 5 -0.52 5.42 12.50
CA PRO A 5 -1.76 5.48 11.71
C PRO A 5 -2.60 6.72 12.01
N GLN A 6 -2.68 7.14 13.28
CA GLN A 6 -3.37 8.37 13.69
C GLN A 6 -2.76 9.60 13.01
N GLN A 7 -1.43 9.69 13.00
CA GLN A 7 -0.74 10.82 12.35
C GLN A 7 -0.94 10.84 10.84
N MET A 8 -1.22 9.71 10.18
CA MET A 8 -1.45 9.70 8.73
C MET A 8 -2.76 10.39 8.34
N CYS A 9 -3.78 10.34 9.21
CA CYS A 9 -5.09 10.95 8.97
C CYS A 9 -5.25 12.35 9.60
N ASP A 10 -4.29 12.81 10.38
CA ASP A 10 -4.30 14.15 10.97
C ASP A 10 -4.16 15.25 9.89
N ASP A 11 -4.96 16.32 10.02
CA ASP A 11 -4.99 17.48 9.10
C ASP A 11 -3.60 18.12 8.87
N ALA A 12 -2.68 17.97 9.83
CA ALA A 12 -1.32 18.47 9.73
C ALA A 12 -0.44 17.67 8.74
N PHE A 13 -0.71 16.37 8.58
CA PHE A 13 0.12 15.46 7.79
C PHE A 13 -0.50 15.10 6.44
N VAL A 14 -1.83 15.00 6.33
CA VAL A 14 -2.52 14.65 5.08
C VAL A 14 -2.03 15.50 3.89
N PRO A 15 -1.97 16.85 3.97
CA PRO A 15 -1.49 17.66 2.85
C PRO A 15 0.00 17.49 2.54
N ARG A 16 0.81 17.09 3.54
CA ARG A 16 2.26 16.87 3.40
C ARG A 16 2.51 15.52 2.71
N ILE A 17 1.81 14.47 3.14
CA ILE A 17 1.84 13.15 2.51
C ILE A 17 1.37 13.26 1.06
N ALA A 18 0.26 13.95 0.78
CA ALA A 18 -0.24 14.13 -0.57
C ALA A 18 0.79 14.79 -1.51
N ARG A 19 1.51 15.83 -1.05
CA ARG A 19 2.59 16.48 -1.80
C ARG A 19 3.79 15.56 -2.03
N LEU A 20 4.16 14.78 -1.02
CA LEU A 20 5.22 13.77 -1.12
C LEU A 20 4.86 12.71 -2.17
N LEU A 21 3.65 12.14 -2.11
CA LEU A 21 3.19 11.14 -3.08
C LEU A 21 3.10 11.70 -4.49
N ALA A 22 2.62 12.94 -4.65
CA ALA A 22 2.59 13.60 -5.96
C ALA A 22 4.00 13.74 -6.56
N SER A 23 4.99 14.09 -5.73
CA SER A 23 6.40 14.21 -6.14
C SER A 23 6.99 12.84 -6.47
N PHE A 24 6.69 11.83 -5.65
CA PHE A 24 7.15 10.46 -5.82
C PHE A 24 6.59 9.81 -7.10
N HIS A 25 5.28 9.96 -7.36
CA HIS A 25 4.63 9.44 -8.58
C HIS A 25 5.13 10.09 -9.87
N ALA A 26 5.78 11.26 -9.79
CA ALA A 26 6.41 11.92 -10.93
C ALA A 26 7.81 11.37 -11.26
N VAL A 27 8.40 10.57 -10.36
CA VAL A 27 9.71 9.94 -10.57
C VAL A 27 9.66 8.95 -11.73
N ARG A 28 10.71 8.96 -12.55
CA ARG A 28 10.91 7.99 -13.63
C ARG A 28 12.08 7.08 -13.27
N VAL A 29 11.76 5.83 -12.99
CA VAL A 29 12.76 4.78 -12.75
C VAL A 29 12.92 3.96 -14.02
N ASP A 30 14.15 3.56 -14.33
CA ASP A 30 14.47 2.70 -15.47
C ASP A 30 14.11 1.23 -15.15
N LEU A 31 12.81 0.97 -15.19
CA LEU A 31 12.18 -0.33 -14.98
C LEU A 31 11.07 -0.54 -16.03
N PRO A 32 10.66 -1.80 -16.29
CA PRO A 32 9.50 -2.09 -17.13
C PRO A 32 8.26 -1.32 -16.65
N ARG A 33 7.58 -0.65 -17.58
CA ARG A 33 6.48 0.28 -17.26
C ARG A 33 5.12 -0.38 -17.16
N GLU A 34 5.05 -1.67 -17.45
CA GLU A 34 3.84 -2.46 -17.29
C GLU A 34 3.45 -2.54 -15.81
N PRO A 35 2.18 -2.27 -15.46
CA PRO A 35 1.73 -2.32 -14.08
C PRO A 35 1.85 -3.74 -13.52
N ARG A 36 2.57 -3.90 -12.39
CA ARG A 36 2.83 -5.22 -11.80
C ARG A 36 1.73 -5.71 -10.87
N LEU A 37 0.83 -4.85 -10.42
CA LEU A 37 -0.15 -5.13 -9.37
C LEU A 37 -0.90 -6.47 -9.54
N PHE A 38 -1.70 -6.63 -10.60
CA PHE A 38 -2.50 -7.83 -10.78
C PHE A 38 -1.67 -9.06 -11.17
N LEU A 39 -0.51 -8.87 -11.80
CA LEU A 39 0.45 -9.95 -12.03
C LEU A 39 0.97 -10.51 -10.70
N THR A 40 1.31 -9.62 -9.76
CA THR A 40 1.76 -9.99 -8.41
C THR A 40 0.64 -10.69 -7.64
N ILE A 41 -0.57 -10.11 -7.59
CA ILE A 41 -1.71 -10.70 -6.86
C ILE A 41 -2.04 -12.11 -7.40
N ARG A 42 -2.09 -12.29 -8.72
CA ARG A 42 -2.34 -13.61 -9.33
C ARG A 42 -1.22 -14.60 -9.04
N GLY A 43 0.03 -14.15 -9.07
CA GLY A 43 1.17 -14.98 -8.67
C GLY A 43 1.08 -15.45 -7.22
N TRP A 44 0.70 -14.56 -6.31
CA TRP A 44 0.47 -14.91 -4.90
C TRP A 44 -0.70 -15.85 -4.71
N LEU A 45 -1.81 -15.67 -5.44
CA LEU A 45 -2.96 -16.57 -5.39
C LEU A 45 -2.56 -17.98 -5.83
N GLN A 46 -1.80 -18.11 -6.93
CA GLN A 46 -1.28 -19.39 -7.40
C GLN A 46 -0.35 -20.05 -6.38
N MET A 47 0.55 -19.27 -5.76
CA MET A 47 1.42 -19.76 -4.69
C MET A 47 0.61 -20.25 -3.49
N ALA A 48 -0.42 -19.49 -3.10
CA ALA A 48 -1.30 -19.84 -2.00
C ALA A 48 -2.06 -21.13 -2.28
N GLU A 49 -2.65 -21.30 -3.46
CA GLU A 49 -3.38 -22.52 -3.87
C GLU A 49 -2.49 -23.77 -3.91
N ALA A 50 -1.19 -23.58 -4.16
CA ALA A 50 -0.22 -24.67 -4.18
C ALA A 50 0.26 -25.10 -2.78
N LEU A 51 -0.11 -24.39 -1.71
CA LEU A 51 0.31 -24.72 -0.36
C LEU A 51 -0.28 -26.06 0.10
N LYS A 52 0.50 -26.76 0.92
CA LYS A 52 0.09 -28.01 1.56
C LYS A 52 0.47 -27.95 3.03
N PHE A 53 -0.49 -28.30 3.87
CA PHE A 53 -0.32 -28.38 5.31
C PHE A 53 -0.54 -29.82 5.75
N GLU A 54 0.27 -30.30 6.68
CA GLU A 54 0.01 -31.57 7.35
C GLU A 54 -1.26 -31.44 8.21
N THR A 55 -1.98 -32.52 8.43
CA THR A 55 -3.22 -32.50 9.22
C THR A 55 -3.02 -32.02 10.66
N SER A 56 -1.80 -32.18 11.20
CA SER A 56 -1.39 -31.69 12.52
C SER A 56 -1.09 -30.19 12.56
N ASP A 57 -0.94 -29.53 11.41
CA ASP A 57 -0.62 -28.11 11.36
C ASP A 57 -1.86 -27.27 11.74
N PRO A 58 -1.76 -26.34 12.70
CA PRO A 58 -2.85 -25.44 13.08
C PRO A 58 -3.47 -24.66 11.91
N LYS A 59 -2.73 -24.44 10.80
CA LYS A 59 -3.19 -23.71 9.62
C LYS A 59 -4.03 -24.56 8.66
N ALA A 60 -3.98 -25.88 8.77
CA ALA A 60 -4.64 -26.78 7.80
C ALA A 60 -6.15 -26.57 7.72
N ALA A 61 -6.81 -26.38 8.88
CA ALA A 61 -8.24 -26.11 8.93
C ALA A 61 -8.62 -24.76 8.29
N ALA A 62 -7.84 -23.71 8.55
CA ALA A 62 -8.07 -22.39 7.97
C ALA A 62 -7.85 -22.41 6.45
N TYR A 63 -6.80 -23.09 5.99
CA TYR A 63 -6.52 -23.27 4.56
C TYR A 63 -7.63 -24.03 3.84
N ALA A 64 -8.10 -25.14 4.42
CA ALA A 64 -9.18 -25.95 3.84
C ALA A 64 -10.53 -25.22 3.77
N ALA A 65 -10.71 -24.15 4.57
CA ALA A 65 -11.91 -23.31 4.54
C ALA A 65 -11.87 -22.25 3.43
N LEU A 66 -10.73 -22.03 2.76
CA LEU A 66 -10.61 -21.09 1.66
C LEU A 66 -11.26 -21.64 0.38
N ASP A 67 -12.13 -20.85 -0.24
CA ASP A 67 -12.64 -21.12 -1.57
C ASP A 67 -11.82 -20.33 -2.60
N PHE A 68 -10.76 -20.96 -3.11
CA PHE A 68 -9.87 -20.35 -4.11
C PHE A 68 -10.60 -19.93 -5.39
N ARG A 69 -11.64 -20.67 -5.78
CA ARG A 69 -12.44 -20.34 -6.97
C ARG A 69 -13.28 -19.09 -6.73
N ALA A 70 -13.87 -18.95 -5.54
CA ALA A 70 -14.58 -17.73 -5.18
C ALA A 70 -13.63 -16.52 -5.10
N ILE A 71 -12.43 -16.69 -4.52
CA ILE A 71 -11.40 -15.64 -4.46
C ILE A 71 -10.97 -15.20 -5.85
N GLU A 72 -10.73 -16.15 -6.77
CA GLU A 72 -10.40 -15.83 -8.17
C GLU A 72 -11.53 -15.04 -8.85
N GLY A 73 -12.78 -15.44 -8.64
CA GLY A 73 -13.94 -14.72 -9.17
C GLY A 73 -14.11 -13.30 -8.62
N GLU A 74 -13.79 -13.05 -7.35
CA GLU A 74 -13.77 -11.69 -6.79
C GLU A 74 -12.59 -10.87 -7.34
N LEU A 75 -11.42 -11.49 -7.51
CA LEU A 75 -10.25 -10.84 -8.09
C LEU A 75 -10.54 -10.35 -9.52
N GLU A 76 -11.20 -11.16 -10.35
CA GLU A 76 -11.60 -10.76 -11.70
C GLU A 76 -12.53 -9.53 -11.70
N LYS A 77 -13.48 -9.46 -10.76
CA LYS A 77 -14.37 -8.30 -10.62
C LYS A 77 -13.63 -7.05 -10.21
N VAL A 78 -12.72 -7.16 -9.22
CA VAL A 78 -11.90 -6.03 -8.76
C VAL A 78 -10.98 -5.55 -9.88
N GLU A 79 -10.32 -6.46 -10.60
CA GLU A 79 -9.45 -6.14 -11.73
C GLU A 79 -10.22 -5.41 -12.84
N ALA A 80 -11.42 -5.89 -13.19
CA ALA A 80 -12.28 -5.23 -14.16
C ALA A 80 -12.73 -3.82 -13.71
N ALA A 81 -13.09 -3.66 -12.44
CA ALA A 81 -13.48 -2.37 -11.89
C ALA A 81 -12.31 -1.36 -11.87
N CYS A 82 -11.11 -1.80 -11.47
CA CYS A 82 -9.90 -0.98 -11.51
C CYS A 82 -9.51 -0.59 -12.94
N ALA A 83 -9.63 -1.51 -13.90
CA ALA A 83 -9.39 -1.23 -15.31
C ALA A 83 -10.37 -0.16 -15.85
N ALA A 84 -11.65 -0.25 -15.48
CA ALA A 84 -12.68 0.73 -15.88
C ALA A 84 -12.43 2.14 -15.29
N ALA A 85 -11.76 2.24 -14.14
CA ALA A 85 -11.40 3.52 -13.54
C ALA A 85 -10.33 4.29 -14.33
N GLY A 86 -9.59 3.63 -15.23
CA GLY A 86 -8.61 4.29 -16.11
C GLY A 86 -7.48 5.01 -15.36
N SER A 87 -7.08 4.49 -14.19
CA SER A 87 -6.01 5.11 -13.39
C SER A 87 -4.69 5.16 -14.17
N PRO A 88 -3.96 6.30 -14.17
CA PRO A 88 -2.66 6.37 -14.79
C PRO A 88 -1.67 5.41 -14.11
N VAL A 89 -0.72 4.91 -14.90
CA VAL A 89 0.41 4.10 -14.42
C VAL A 89 1.54 5.03 -14.00
N VAL A 90 2.06 4.83 -12.79
CA VAL A 90 3.13 5.62 -12.17
C VAL A 90 4.12 4.68 -11.50
N PHE A 91 5.32 5.16 -11.16
CA PHE A 91 6.14 4.45 -10.18
C PHE A 91 5.52 4.68 -8.79
N GLY A 92 4.98 3.61 -8.20
CA GLY A 92 4.33 3.65 -6.89
C GLY A 92 5.10 2.84 -5.87
N HIS A 93 4.82 3.14 -4.60
CA HIS A 93 5.49 2.50 -3.47
C HIS A 93 4.90 1.11 -3.21
N ASN A 94 3.57 1.00 -3.36
CA ASN A 94 2.74 -0.18 -3.14
C ASN A 94 2.64 -0.65 -1.67
N ASP A 95 3.25 0.07 -0.73
CA ASP A 95 3.26 -0.26 0.70
C ASP A 95 3.36 1.00 1.59
N LEU A 96 2.37 1.89 1.49
CA LEU A 96 2.39 3.21 2.14
C LEU A 96 1.82 3.21 3.56
N LEU A 97 2.24 2.25 4.38
CA LEU A 97 1.91 2.18 5.80
C LEU A 97 2.67 3.22 6.64
N SER A 98 2.20 3.49 7.85
CA SER A 98 2.71 4.60 8.68
C SER A 98 4.22 4.46 8.98
N GLY A 99 4.69 3.23 9.13
CA GLY A 99 6.09 2.86 9.30
C GLY A 99 7.00 3.25 8.13
N ASN A 100 6.47 3.41 6.92
CA ASN A 100 7.23 3.74 5.72
C ASN A 100 7.25 5.25 5.43
N LEU A 101 6.59 6.05 6.29
CA LEU A 101 6.59 7.51 6.23
C LEU A 101 7.49 8.08 7.32
N LEU A 102 8.71 8.49 6.93
CA LEU A 102 9.73 8.97 7.85
C LEU A 102 9.73 10.50 7.91
N VAL A 103 9.55 11.03 9.11
CA VAL A 103 9.77 12.45 9.43
C VAL A 103 11.26 12.67 9.70
N LEU A 104 11.90 13.44 8.82
CA LEU A 104 13.30 13.84 8.96
C LEU A 104 13.39 14.97 10.01
N GLN A 105 14.08 14.68 11.11
CA GLN A 105 14.30 15.68 12.16
C GLN A 105 15.30 16.73 11.67
N GLN A 106 14.96 18.00 11.87
CA GLN A 106 15.88 19.11 11.69
C GLN A 106 15.96 19.93 13.00
N PRO A 107 17.09 20.57 13.31
CA PRO A 107 17.18 21.47 14.47
C PRO A 107 16.08 22.54 14.41
N GLY A 108 15.28 22.65 15.47
CA GLY A 108 14.16 23.61 15.53
C GLY A 108 12.87 23.16 14.85
N PHE A 109 12.81 21.92 14.32
CA PHE A 109 11.58 21.35 13.76
C PHE A 109 10.66 20.82 14.86
N ASP A 110 9.46 21.38 14.94
CA ASP A 110 8.33 20.83 15.70
C ASP A 110 7.36 20.12 14.72
N PRO A 111 7.19 18.79 14.81
CA PRO A 111 6.26 18.05 13.97
C PRO A 111 4.81 18.54 14.09
N ALA A 112 4.43 19.10 15.23
CA ALA A 112 3.10 19.62 15.52
C ALA A 112 2.92 21.08 15.04
N SER A 113 3.99 21.74 14.60
CA SER A 113 3.90 23.10 14.06
C SER A 113 3.33 23.07 12.64
N PRO A 114 2.32 23.90 12.32
CA PRO A 114 1.70 23.96 11.00
C PRO A 114 2.66 24.47 9.91
N ASP A 115 3.68 25.25 10.30
CA ASP A 115 4.45 26.10 9.38
C ASP A 115 5.81 25.55 8.94
N VAL A 116 6.19 24.35 9.37
CA VAL A 116 7.40 23.72 8.83
C VAL A 116 7.00 22.66 7.82
N GLU A 117 7.41 22.86 6.56
CA GLU A 117 7.60 21.74 5.63
C GLU A 117 8.65 20.82 6.24
N GLY A 118 8.21 19.97 7.17
CA GLY A 118 9.03 18.90 7.69
C GLY A 118 9.37 17.99 6.52
N PRO A 119 10.64 17.60 6.31
CA PRO A 119 10.98 16.72 5.22
C PRO A 119 10.42 15.34 5.56
N LEU A 120 9.21 15.07 5.08
CA LEU A 120 8.64 13.74 5.05
C LEU A 120 9.26 13.01 3.86
N THR A 121 9.72 11.79 4.05
CA THR A 121 10.19 10.92 2.97
C THR A 121 9.56 9.56 3.10
N VAL A 122 9.38 8.90 1.96
CA VAL A 122 9.07 7.47 1.91
C VAL A 122 10.37 6.67 1.99
N ILE A 123 10.32 5.51 2.61
CA ILE A 123 11.40 4.54 2.74
C ILE A 123 10.86 3.13 2.51
N ASP A 124 11.76 2.17 2.32
CA ASP A 124 11.43 0.74 2.16
C ASP A 124 10.65 0.41 0.86
N PHE A 125 11.38 0.41 -0.26
CA PHE A 125 10.81 0.24 -1.60
C PHE A 125 10.78 -1.21 -2.07
N GLU A 126 10.67 -2.19 -1.18
CA GLU A 126 10.73 -3.62 -1.58
C GLU A 126 9.60 -4.03 -2.53
N TYR A 127 8.43 -3.40 -2.42
CA TYR A 127 7.30 -3.56 -3.34
C TYR A 127 7.25 -2.50 -4.46
N GLY A 128 8.23 -1.61 -4.53
CA GLY A 128 8.27 -0.50 -5.48
C GLY A 128 8.26 -0.96 -6.94
N SER A 129 7.28 -0.52 -7.71
CA SER A 129 7.14 -0.88 -9.12
C SER A 129 6.26 0.10 -9.88
N TYR A 130 6.23 -0.01 -11.22
CA TYR A 130 5.16 0.63 -11.96
C TYR A 130 3.82 -0.03 -11.59
N THR A 131 2.86 0.78 -11.19
CA THR A 131 1.54 0.37 -10.68
C THR A 131 0.49 1.40 -11.06
N TYR A 132 -0.78 1.11 -10.78
CA TYR A 132 -1.85 2.08 -10.93
C TYR A 132 -1.83 3.08 -9.79
N ARG A 133 -1.78 4.38 -10.08
CA ARG A 133 -1.78 5.44 -9.04
C ARG A 133 -2.91 5.29 -8.02
N GLY A 134 -4.10 4.90 -8.48
CA GLY A 134 -5.25 4.67 -7.63
C GLY A 134 -5.04 3.55 -6.61
N PHE A 135 -4.20 2.54 -6.91
CA PHE A 135 -3.84 1.50 -5.94
C PHE A 135 -2.98 2.06 -4.82
N ASP A 136 -1.93 2.83 -5.13
CA ASP A 136 -1.04 3.40 -4.12
C ASP A 136 -1.80 4.32 -3.15
N TRP A 137 -2.78 5.07 -3.66
CA TRP A 137 -3.71 5.87 -2.84
C TRP A 137 -4.66 5.01 -2.01
N GLY A 138 -5.33 4.03 -2.64
CA GLY A 138 -6.28 3.15 -1.95
C GLY A 138 -5.61 2.35 -0.83
N ASN A 139 -4.40 1.84 -1.09
CA ASN A 139 -3.56 1.20 -0.09
C ASN A 139 -3.24 2.16 1.06
N HIS A 140 -2.72 3.36 0.75
CA HIS A 140 -2.42 4.36 1.77
C HIS A 140 -3.62 4.70 2.67
N PHE A 141 -4.83 4.79 2.11
CA PHE A 141 -6.04 5.03 2.90
C PHE A 141 -6.44 3.83 3.76
N ASN A 142 -6.27 2.60 3.28
CA ASN A 142 -6.50 1.40 4.10
C ASN A 142 -5.56 1.37 5.32
N GLU A 143 -4.33 1.88 5.18
CA GLU A 143 -3.34 1.91 6.26
C GLU A 143 -3.67 2.89 7.41
N TYR A 144 -4.72 3.72 7.27
CA TYR A 144 -5.22 4.52 8.38
C TYR A 144 -5.78 3.63 9.51
N ALA A 145 -6.28 2.45 9.14
CA ALA A 145 -6.79 1.45 10.07
C ALA A 145 -5.69 0.80 10.93
N GLY A 146 -4.43 0.88 10.50
CA GLY A 146 -3.29 0.22 11.15
C GLY A 146 -3.39 -1.31 11.15
N PHE A 147 -2.46 -1.96 11.84
CA PHE A 147 -2.46 -3.43 11.96
C PHE A 147 -3.65 -3.95 12.77
N GLU A 148 -4.28 -3.10 13.58
CA GLU A 148 -5.51 -3.41 14.30
C GLU A 148 -6.75 -3.48 13.39
N CYS A 149 -6.65 -3.02 12.14
CA CYS A 149 -7.74 -3.03 11.16
C CYS A 149 -8.97 -2.24 11.63
N ASP A 150 -8.75 -1.09 12.29
CA ASP A 150 -9.81 -0.17 12.70
C ASP A 150 -10.28 0.71 11.53
N TYR A 151 -11.17 0.17 10.70
CA TYR A 151 -11.74 0.86 9.54
C TYR A 151 -12.77 1.95 9.88
N THR A 152 -12.91 2.33 11.16
CA THR A 152 -13.81 3.42 11.58
C THR A 152 -13.13 4.78 11.66
N ARG A 153 -11.82 4.83 11.44
CA ARG A 153 -10.99 6.03 11.45
C ARG A 153 -11.15 6.90 10.20
#